data_AF-A0A175QIS2-F1
#
_entry.id   AF-A0A175QIS2-F1
#
_cell.length_a   1.000
_cell.length_b   1.000
_cell.length_c   1.000
_cell.angle_alpha   90.00
_cell.angle_beta   90.00
_cell.angle_gamma   90.00
#
_symmetry.space_group_name_H-M   'P 1'
#
loop_
_entity.id
_entity.type
_entity.pdbx_description
1 polymer ?
#
loop_
_entity_poly.entity_id
_entity_poly.type
_entity_poly.pdbx_seq_one_letter_code
_entity_poly.pdbx_strand_id
1 'polypeptide(L)'
;RRARRGAIVQVSSGLAFRSAPLQAAYCGAKAGVGGFTDSLRAELIAEQSPVTLSVIYLPGVNTPQPTWARNKTGRAQVIPDPLFDPRLCAEAVYSAVCNPQREIWVGRSTWMMALAQRLAPGFADRKAAGMRQAQMGEPMGPRAGNLDEPASGPARIDGPSTERAHRVRHEFLTRSQVDALKVGALAGLFIAGVAARAALARLSHRSRF
;
A
#
# COMPACT_ATOMS: atom_id res chain seq x y z
N ARG A 1 -13.02 -33.34 1.46
CA ARG A 1 -12.95 -32.79 2.84
C ARG A 1 -12.73 -31.28 2.73
N ARG A 2 -13.59 -30.43 3.31
CA ARG A 2 -13.36 -28.97 3.44
C ARG A 2 -11.98 -28.71 4.06
N ALA A 3 -11.25 -27.70 3.57
CA ALA A 3 -9.92 -27.35 4.07
C ALA A 3 -9.99 -27.08 5.59
N ARG A 4 -9.35 -27.92 6.41
CA ARG A 4 -9.48 -27.89 7.88
C ARG A 4 -8.53 -26.91 8.58
N ARG A 5 -7.64 -26.24 7.83
CA ARG A 5 -6.69 -25.17 8.24
C ARG A 5 -5.92 -24.72 7.00
N GLY A 6 -5.60 -23.43 6.91
CA GLY A 6 -4.83 -22.86 5.80
C GLY A 6 -4.71 -21.34 5.93
N ALA A 7 -3.83 -20.74 5.14
CA ALA A 7 -3.65 -19.29 5.08
C ALA A 7 -3.82 -18.82 3.63
N ILE A 8 -4.63 -17.79 3.43
CA ILE A 8 -4.76 -17.09 2.15
C ILE A 8 -4.12 -15.71 2.33
N VAL A 9 -3.05 -15.45 1.57
CA VAL A 9 -2.33 -14.18 1.59
C VAL A 9 -2.55 -13.47 0.27
N GLN A 10 -3.24 -12.33 0.32
CA GLN A 10 -3.58 -11.51 -0.83
C GLN A 10 -2.56 -10.38 -0.99
N VAL A 11 -1.90 -10.31 -2.14
CA VAL A 11 -0.95 -9.24 -2.45
C VAL A 11 -1.67 -8.12 -3.20
N SER A 12 -1.93 -7.02 -2.47
CA SER A 12 -2.46 -5.78 -3.01
C SER A 12 -1.36 -4.70 -3.08
N SER A 13 -1.76 -3.44 -3.25
CA SER A 13 -0.84 -2.31 -3.43
C SER A 13 -1.38 -1.05 -2.74
N GLY A 14 -0.51 -0.11 -2.39
CA GLY A 14 -0.94 1.26 -2.01
C GLY A 14 -1.79 1.95 -3.09
N LEU A 15 -1.62 1.55 -4.36
CA LEU A 15 -2.44 2.01 -5.49
C LEU A 15 -3.90 1.50 -5.46
N ALA A 16 -4.23 0.57 -4.57
CA ALA A 16 -5.61 0.19 -4.28
C ALA A 16 -6.40 1.33 -3.60
N PHE A 17 -5.70 2.21 -2.88
CA PHE A 17 -6.32 3.34 -2.16
C PHE A 17 -6.16 4.65 -2.91
N ARG A 18 -4.93 4.96 -3.32
CA ARG A 18 -4.64 6.14 -4.14
C ARG A 18 -4.24 5.70 -5.54
N SER A 19 -5.22 5.65 -6.44
CA SER A 19 -5.01 5.30 -7.84
C SER A 19 -4.04 6.26 -8.54
N ALA A 20 -3.18 5.71 -9.38
CA ALA A 20 -2.24 6.45 -10.21
C ALA A 20 -2.72 6.56 -11.67
N PRO A 21 -2.35 7.63 -12.39
CA PRO A 21 -2.58 7.73 -13.83
C PRO A 21 -1.85 6.59 -14.57
N LEU A 22 -2.36 6.25 -15.77
CA LEU A 22 -1.86 5.18 -16.67
C LEU A 22 -2.10 3.74 -16.19
N GLN A 23 -2.65 3.56 -15.00
CA GLN A 23 -2.80 2.25 -14.37
C GLN A 23 -4.23 1.98 -13.89
N ALA A 24 -5.25 2.57 -14.52
CA ALA A 24 -6.64 2.50 -14.03
C ALA A 24 -7.14 1.06 -13.84
N ALA A 25 -6.91 0.18 -14.82
CA ALA A 25 -7.29 -1.23 -14.74
C ALA A 25 -6.58 -1.96 -13.58
N TYR A 26 -5.27 -1.72 -13.41
CA TYR A 26 -4.49 -2.29 -12.32
C TYR A 26 -4.98 -1.77 -10.95
N CYS A 27 -5.20 -0.46 -10.82
CA CYS A 27 -5.67 0.15 -9.57
C CYS A 27 -7.06 -0.40 -9.18
N GLY A 28 -7.98 -0.51 -10.15
CA GLY A 28 -9.30 -1.10 -9.93
C GLY A 28 -9.22 -2.56 -9.48
N ALA A 29 -8.39 -3.37 -10.15
CA ALA A 29 -8.18 -4.76 -9.76
C ALA A 29 -7.61 -4.88 -8.33
N LYS A 30 -6.60 -4.07 -7.98
CA LYS A 30 -6.00 -4.07 -6.64
C LYS A 30 -6.95 -3.56 -5.55
N ALA A 31 -7.82 -2.60 -5.86
CA ALA A 31 -8.90 -2.18 -4.97
C ALA A 31 -9.92 -3.31 -4.73
N GLY A 32 -10.27 -4.05 -5.79
CA GLY A 32 -11.20 -5.18 -5.71
C GLY A 32 -10.74 -6.29 -4.75
N VAL A 33 -9.42 -6.51 -4.61
CA VAL A 33 -8.86 -7.46 -3.65
C VAL A 33 -9.35 -7.19 -2.23
N GLY A 34 -9.47 -5.91 -1.83
CA GLY A 34 -9.95 -5.54 -0.49
C GLY A 34 -11.39 -5.99 -0.25
N GLY A 35 -12.29 -5.61 -1.15
CA GLY A 35 -13.71 -5.99 -1.07
C GLY A 35 -13.92 -7.51 -1.13
N PHE A 36 -13.21 -8.20 -2.03
CA PHE A 36 -13.24 -9.66 -2.11
C PHE A 36 -12.80 -10.32 -0.79
N THR A 37 -11.68 -9.85 -0.22
CA THR A 37 -11.15 -10.42 1.02
C THR A 37 -12.06 -10.15 2.21
N ASP A 38 -12.70 -8.99 2.26
CA ASP A 38 -13.68 -8.66 3.30
C ASP A 38 -14.94 -9.51 3.22
N SER A 39 -15.47 -9.74 2.03
CA SER A 39 -16.60 -10.68 1.82
C SER A 39 -16.24 -12.10 2.24
N LEU A 40 -15.12 -12.63 1.73
CA LEU A 40 -14.66 -13.97 2.08
C LEU A 40 -14.43 -14.13 3.59
N ARG A 41 -13.95 -13.08 4.26
CA ARG A 41 -13.78 -13.12 5.72
C ARG A 41 -15.10 -13.29 6.45
N ALA A 42 -16.15 -12.59 6.03
CA ALA A 42 -17.47 -12.73 6.63
C ALA A 42 -18.02 -14.15 6.46
N GLU A 43 -17.82 -14.75 5.28
CA GLU A 43 -18.18 -16.15 5.01
C GLU A 43 -17.41 -17.11 5.92
N LEU A 44 -16.10 -16.96 6.03
CA LEU A 44 -15.28 -17.82 6.90
C LEU A 44 -15.66 -17.70 8.39
N ILE A 45 -16.06 -16.51 8.86
CA ILE A 45 -16.58 -16.30 10.22
C ILE A 45 -17.91 -17.04 10.40
N ALA A 46 -18.84 -16.90 9.44
CA ALA A 46 -20.14 -17.57 9.49
C ALA A 46 -20.00 -19.09 9.49
N GLU A 47 -19.01 -19.62 8.76
CA GLU A 47 -18.71 -21.05 8.71
C GLU A 47 -17.82 -21.56 9.86
N GLN A 48 -17.43 -20.68 10.80
CA GLN A 48 -16.46 -20.99 11.87
C GLN A 48 -15.17 -21.66 11.35
N SER A 49 -14.73 -21.23 10.16
CA SER A 49 -13.57 -21.80 9.48
C SER A 49 -12.26 -21.31 10.10
N PRO A 50 -11.28 -22.20 10.34
CA PRO A 50 -9.97 -21.81 10.88
C PRO A 50 -8.99 -21.26 9.82
N VAL A 51 -9.46 -21.00 8.60
CA VAL A 51 -8.63 -20.41 7.54
C VAL A 51 -8.35 -18.95 7.85
N THR A 52 -7.08 -18.54 7.76
CA THR A 52 -6.69 -17.14 7.99
C THR A 52 -6.58 -16.36 6.69
N LEU A 53 -6.92 -15.06 6.76
CA LEU A 53 -6.88 -14.14 5.63
C LEU A 53 -6.02 -12.92 5.96
N SER A 54 -4.99 -12.69 5.16
CA SER A 54 -4.09 -11.54 5.29
C SER A 54 -4.05 -10.76 3.97
N VAL A 55 -4.12 -9.44 4.01
CA VAL A 55 -3.86 -8.57 2.84
C VAL A 55 -2.56 -7.83 3.04
N ILE A 56 -1.69 -7.86 2.03
CA ILE A 56 -0.40 -7.17 2.06
C ILE A 56 -0.40 -6.08 1.02
N TYR A 57 -0.25 -4.83 1.45
CA TYR A 57 -0.18 -3.68 0.57
C TYR A 57 1.28 -3.37 0.26
N LEU A 58 1.72 -3.79 -0.93
CA LEU A 58 3.09 -3.54 -1.38
C LEU A 58 3.24 -2.15 -2.03
N PRO A 59 4.41 -1.51 -1.86
CA PRO A 59 4.80 -0.27 -2.53
C PRO A 59 5.34 -0.55 -3.94
N GLY A 60 6.06 0.39 -4.55
CA GLY A 60 6.89 0.12 -5.72
C GLY A 60 8.03 -0.83 -5.35
N VAL A 61 8.17 -1.95 -6.07
CA VAL A 61 9.18 -2.99 -5.78
C VAL A 61 10.16 -3.07 -6.94
N ASN A 62 11.47 -3.11 -6.65
CA ASN A 62 12.54 -3.24 -7.65
C ASN A 62 12.59 -4.65 -8.24
N THR A 63 11.58 -4.99 -9.04
CA THR A 63 11.51 -6.24 -9.80
C THR A 63 11.85 -5.98 -11.27
N PRO A 64 12.13 -7.02 -12.06
CA PRO A 64 12.32 -6.87 -13.50
C PRO A 64 11.09 -6.39 -14.26
N GLN A 65 9.90 -6.27 -13.65
CA GLN A 65 8.62 -5.97 -14.32
C GLN A 65 8.70 -4.90 -15.45
N PRO A 66 9.36 -3.74 -15.27
CA PRO A 66 9.42 -2.72 -16.33
C PRO A 66 10.20 -3.14 -17.58
N THR A 67 11.00 -4.21 -17.54
CA THR A 67 11.83 -4.67 -18.67
C THR A 67 11.09 -5.56 -19.65
N TRP A 68 9.94 -6.14 -19.26
CA TRP A 68 9.20 -7.11 -20.06
C TRP A 68 7.68 -6.91 -20.06
N ALA A 69 7.13 -6.01 -19.24
CA ALA A 69 5.71 -5.67 -19.27
C ALA A 69 5.30 -5.03 -20.61
N ARG A 70 4.05 -5.28 -21.02
CA ARG A 70 3.42 -4.66 -22.19
C ARG A 70 3.45 -3.14 -22.04
N ASN A 71 3.91 -2.45 -23.08
CA ASN A 71 4.05 -1.00 -23.06
C ASN A 71 3.58 -0.39 -24.40
N LYS A 72 2.64 0.56 -24.32
CA LYS A 72 2.08 1.31 -25.45
C LYS A 72 2.26 2.83 -25.29
N THR A 73 3.05 3.29 -24.32
CA THR A 73 3.15 4.72 -23.97
C THR A 73 4.17 5.49 -24.81
N GLY A 74 4.99 4.79 -25.60
CA GLY A 74 6.11 5.37 -26.35
C GLY A 74 7.31 5.75 -25.48
N ARG A 75 7.28 5.43 -24.17
CA ARG A 75 8.34 5.74 -23.21
C ARG A 75 8.60 4.55 -22.30
N ALA A 76 9.84 4.32 -21.91
CA ALA A 76 10.19 3.26 -20.97
C ALA A 76 9.43 3.42 -19.65
N GLN A 77 8.96 2.32 -19.06
CA GLN A 77 8.28 2.35 -17.77
C GLN A 77 9.32 2.51 -16.65
N VAL A 78 9.08 3.42 -15.73
CA VAL A 78 9.88 3.62 -14.51
C VAL A 78 8.98 3.37 -13.30
N ILE A 79 9.52 2.69 -12.28
CA ILE A 79 8.86 2.59 -10.98
C ILE A 79 9.39 3.75 -10.12
N PRO A 80 8.53 4.74 -9.77
CA PRO A 80 8.93 5.89 -8.99
C PRO A 80 9.31 5.52 -7.56
N ASP A 81 10.05 6.43 -6.90
CA ASP A 81 10.36 6.30 -5.49
C ASP A 81 9.13 6.55 -4.60
N PRO A 82 9.10 5.97 -3.38
CA PRO A 82 10.09 5.05 -2.82
C PRO A 82 10.03 3.65 -3.44
N LEU A 83 11.20 3.13 -3.81
CA LEU A 83 11.37 1.80 -4.39
C LEU A 83 11.90 0.81 -3.35
N PHE A 84 11.39 -0.41 -3.31
CA PHE A 84 11.72 -1.38 -2.25
C PHE A 84 12.37 -2.65 -2.77
N ASP A 85 13.21 -3.28 -1.94
CA ASP A 85 13.82 -4.56 -2.23
C ASP A 85 12.76 -5.68 -2.32
N PRO A 86 12.77 -6.53 -3.37
CA PRO A 86 11.86 -7.67 -3.47
C PRO A 86 11.91 -8.61 -2.27
N ARG A 87 13.09 -8.81 -1.65
CA ARG A 87 13.27 -9.71 -0.50
C ARG A 87 12.57 -9.17 0.73
N LEU A 88 12.58 -7.85 0.94
CA LEU A 88 11.82 -7.21 2.00
C LEU A 88 10.31 -7.44 1.82
N CYS A 89 9.80 -7.36 0.59
CA CYS A 89 8.40 -7.66 0.30
C CYS A 89 8.08 -9.15 0.51
N ALA A 90 9.01 -10.05 0.15
CA ALA A 90 8.87 -11.48 0.39
C ALA A 90 8.83 -11.81 1.89
N GLU A 91 9.63 -11.12 2.72
CA GLU A 91 9.59 -11.26 4.18
C GLU A 91 8.24 -10.83 4.76
N ALA A 92 7.64 -9.76 4.24
CA ALA A 92 6.29 -9.35 4.65
C ALA A 92 5.26 -10.46 4.32
N VAL A 93 5.33 -11.03 3.12
CA VAL A 93 4.49 -12.18 2.70
C VAL A 93 4.70 -13.38 3.62
N TYR A 94 5.95 -13.73 3.87
CA TYR A 94 6.29 -14.85 4.74
C TYR A 94 5.80 -14.62 6.18
N SER A 95 5.96 -13.41 6.71
CA SER A 95 5.48 -13.07 8.05
C SER A 95 3.97 -13.25 8.22
N ALA A 96 3.19 -12.97 7.17
CA ALA A 96 1.74 -13.17 7.18
C ALA A 96 1.33 -14.65 7.18
N VAL A 97 2.21 -15.53 6.68
CA VAL A 97 2.01 -16.98 6.74
C VAL A 97 2.33 -17.49 8.15
N CYS A 98 3.46 -17.05 8.73
CA CYS A 98 3.89 -17.50 10.06
C CYS A 98 3.02 -16.94 11.20
N ASN A 99 2.64 -15.67 11.11
CA ASN A 99 1.83 -14.98 12.10
C ASN A 99 0.75 -14.14 11.38
N PRO A 100 -0.40 -14.75 11.05
CA PRO A 100 -1.44 -14.09 10.26
C PRO A 100 -1.88 -12.76 10.87
N GLN A 101 -1.79 -11.70 10.05
CA GLN A 101 -2.24 -10.35 10.39
C GLN A 101 -3.30 -9.94 9.37
N ARG A 102 -4.36 -9.26 9.82
CA ARG A 102 -5.44 -8.81 8.94
C ARG A 102 -4.90 -8.01 7.73
N GLU A 103 -4.01 -7.06 8.01
CA GLU A 103 -3.35 -6.23 7.01
C GLU A 103 -1.89 -6.00 7.39
N ILE A 104 -1.01 -6.06 6.39
CA ILE A 104 0.39 -5.65 6.49
C ILE A 104 0.66 -4.58 5.44
N TRP A 105 1.19 -3.45 5.86
CA TRP A 105 1.54 -2.34 5.01
C TRP A 105 3.06 -2.28 4.88
N VAL A 106 3.58 -2.45 3.67
CA VAL A 106 5.01 -2.36 3.42
C VAL A 106 5.32 -0.95 2.96
N GLY A 107 6.22 -0.28 3.68
CA GLY A 107 6.51 1.14 3.49
C GLY A 107 5.45 2.04 4.12
N ARG A 108 5.90 3.08 4.83
CA ARG A 108 4.97 4.11 5.38
C ARG A 108 4.16 4.80 4.28
N SER A 109 4.71 4.84 3.07
CA SER A 109 4.09 5.44 1.88
C SER A 109 2.73 4.82 1.55
N THR A 110 2.57 3.49 1.63
CA THR A 110 1.31 2.81 1.27
C THR A 110 0.17 3.19 2.20
N TRP A 111 0.43 3.24 3.51
CA TRP A 111 -0.54 3.70 4.50
C TRP A 111 -0.83 5.20 4.39
N MET A 112 0.20 6.03 4.20
CA MET A 112 0.03 7.48 4.01
C MET A 112 -0.82 7.82 2.78
N MET A 113 -0.70 7.04 1.70
CA MET A 113 -1.54 7.19 0.51
C MET A 113 -3.02 6.94 0.83
N ALA A 114 -3.32 5.89 1.60
CA ALA A 114 -4.69 5.61 2.04
C ALA A 114 -5.24 6.73 2.95
N LEU A 115 -4.41 7.23 3.87
CA LEU A 115 -4.80 8.32 4.76
C LEU A 115 -5.05 9.62 3.99
N ALA A 116 -4.15 10.00 3.08
CA ALA A 116 -4.27 11.20 2.25
C ALA A 116 -5.53 11.13 1.36
N GLN A 117 -5.81 9.97 0.77
CA GLN A 117 -7.03 9.78 -0.02
C GLN A 117 -8.29 10.02 0.82
N ARG A 118 -8.29 9.54 2.07
CA ARG A 118 -9.46 9.63 2.95
C ARG A 118 -9.65 11.02 3.55
N LEU A 119 -8.57 11.73 3.88
CA LEU A 119 -8.65 13.03 4.56
C LEU A 119 -8.61 14.23 3.62
N ALA A 120 -7.92 14.13 2.48
CA ALA A 120 -7.70 15.24 1.57
C ALA A 120 -7.66 14.77 0.09
N PRO A 121 -8.77 14.24 -0.46
CA PRO A 121 -8.79 13.62 -1.79
C PRO A 121 -8.33 14.58 -2.90
N GLY A 122 -8.74 15.85 -2.89
CA GLY A 122 -8.31 16.82 -3.91
C GLY A 122 -6.82 17.19 -3.84
N PHE A 123 -6.17 17.04 -2.68
CA PHE A 123 -4.70 17.12 -2.59
C PHE A 123 -4.06 15.84 -3.12
N ALA A 124 -4.61 14.68 -2.76
CA ALA A 124 -4.14 13.39 -3.23
C ALA A 124 -4.24 13.26 -4.75
N ASP A 125 -5.29 13.78 -5.38
CA ASP A 125 -5.46 13.81 -6.84
C ASP A 125 -4.39 14.67 -7.53
N ARG A 126 -4.15 15.89 -7.02
CA ARG A 126 -3.09 16.77 -7.55
C ARG A 126 -1.71 16.13 -7.44
N LYS A 127 -1.42 15.48 -6.30
CA LYS A 127 -0.16 14.76 -6.12
C LYS A 127 -0.06 13.55 -7.05
N ALA A 128 -1.15 12.79 -7.23
CA ALA A 128 -1.20 11.65 -8.13
C ALA A 128 -1.05 12.04 -9.60
N ALA A 129 -1.55 13.21 -10.01
CA ALA A 129 -1.35 13.72 -11.37
C ALA A 129 0.13 13.84 -11.75
N GLY A 130 0.97 14.28 -10.80
CA GLY A 130 2.43 14.35 -10.97
C GLY A 130 3.11 12.98 -11.19
N MET A 131 2.48 11.89 -10.76
CA MET A 131 3.01 10.53 -10.99
C MET A 131 3.00 10.13 -12.46
N ARG A 132 2.23 10.81 -13.32
CA ARG A 132 2.23 10.51 -14.77
C ARG A 132 3.64 10.66 -15.33
N GLN A 133 4.32 11.76 -15.02
CA GLN A 133 5.65 12.02 -15.53
C GLN A 133 6.70 11.14 -14.84
N ALA A 134 6.56 10.92 -13.53
CA ALA A 134 7.52 10.11 -12.76
C ALA A 134 7.60 8.64 -13.22
N GLN A 135 6.58 8.14 -13.91
CA GLN A 135 6.52 6.77 -14.43
C GLN A 135 7.06 6.63 -15.87
N MET A 136 7.42 7.74 -16.51
CA MET A 136 7.86 7.78 -17.91
C MET A 136 9.36 8.08 -17.99
N GLY A 137 10.11 7.11 -18.48
CA GLY A 137 11.54 7.23 -18.76
C GLY A 137 11.84 7.70 -20.19
N GLU A 138 12.94 7.19 -20.73
CA GLU A 138 13.41 7.51 -22.09
C GLU A 138 12.43 7.06 -23.18
N PRO A 139 12.42 7.72 -24.35
CA PRO A 139 11.65 7.26 -25.51
C PRO A 139 11.97 5.79 -25.84
N MET A 140 10.92 5.02 -26.12
CA MET A 140 11.04 3.60 -26.43
C MET A 140 9.93 3.18 -27.40
N GLY A 141 10.23 2.23 -28.29
CA GLY A 141 9.22 1.61 -29.13
C GLY A 141 8.16 0.84 -28.32
N PRO A 142 7.01 0.50 -28.92
CA PRO A 142 6.02 -0.33 -28.25
C PRO A 142 6.60 -1.69 -27.87
N ARG A 143 6.18 -2.24 -26.73
CA ARG A 143 6.52 -3.59 -26.28
C ARG A 143 5.26 -4.43 -26.14
N ALA A 144 5.21 -5.58 -26.82
CA ALA A 144 4.10 -6.52 -26.72
C ALA A 144 3.96 -7.10 -25.29
N GLY A 145 5.08 -7.37 -24.64
CA GLY A 145 5.17 -7.90 -23.28
C GLY A 145 4.60 -9.31 -23.12
N ASN A 146 4.19 -9.66 -21.91
CA ASN A 146 3.80 -11.03 -21.53
C ASN A 146 2.29 -11.23 -21.27
N LEU A 147 1.43 -10.37 -21.83
CA LEU A 147 -0.01 -10.40 -21.52
C LEU A 147 -0.74 -11.51 -22.27
N ASP A 148 -0.41 -11.74 -23.55
CA ASP A 148 -1.10 -12.73 -24.39
C ASP A 148 -0.29 -14.05 -24.49
N GLU A 149 1.04 -13.96 -24.47
CA GLU A 149 1.95 -15.11 -24.51
C GLU A 149 3.06 -14.94 -23.47
N PRO A 150 3.65 -16.04 -22.96
CA PRO A 150 4.83 -15.97 -22.12
C PRO A 150 5.98 -15.27 -22.87
N ALA A 151 6.57 -14.25 -22.25
CA ALA A 151 7.77 -13.63 -22.79
C ALA A 151 9.02 -14.32 -22.23
N SER A 152 10.05 -14.48 -23.06
CA SER A 152 11.39 -14.83 -22.58
C SER A 152 11.91 -13.71 -21.68
N GLY A 153 11.94 -13.95 -20.38
CA GLY A 153 12.41 -13.00 -19.39
C GLY A 153 13.58 -13.57 -18.61
N PRO A 154 14.49 -12.73 -18.10
CA PRO A 154 15.43 -13.20 -17.11
C PRO A 154 14.66 -13.70 -15.89
N ALA A 155 14.88 -14.95 -15.48
CA ALA A 155 14.40 -15.50 -14.21
C ALA A 155 15.19 -14.86 -13.05
N ARG A 156 15.01 -13.54 -12.87
CA ARG A 156 15.72 -12.69 -11.91
C ARG A 156 14.74 -12.14 -10.89
N ILE A 157 15.24 -11.95 -9.67
CA ILE A 157 14.52 -11.30 -8.57
C ILE A 157 14.64 -9.78 -8.69
N ASP A 158 15.85 -9.31 -9.00
CA ASP A 158 16.21 -7.90 -8.91
C ASP A 158 15.94 -7.15 -10.22
N GLY A 159 15.25 -6.02 -10.08
CA GLY A 159 15.09 -5.02 -11.14
C GLY A 159 16.35 -4.17 -11.34
N PRO A 160 16.36 -3.30 -12.36
CA PRO A 160 17.54 -2.55 -12.78
C PRO A 160 17.97 -1.44 -11.81
N SER A 161 17.24 -1.19 -10.72
CA SER A 161 17.46 -0.05 -9.82
C SER A 161 17.75 -0.46 -8.38
N THR A 162 18.66 -1.42 -8.21
CA THR A 162 19.06 -1.98 -6.90
C THR A 162 19.66 -0.96 -5.94
N GLU A 163 20.22 0.14 -6.44
CA GLU A 163 20.81 1.22 -5.64
C GLU A 163 19.74 2.15 -5.01
N ARG A 164 18.58 2.27 -5.66
CA ARG A 164 17.44 3.06 -5.15
C ARG A 164 16.55 2.27 -4.19
N ALA A 165 16.74 0.96 -4.12
CA ALA A 165 15.84 0.07 -3.39
C ALA A 165 16.09 0.14 -1.87
N HIS A 166 15.08 0.57 -1.13
CA HIS A 166 15.05 0.49 0.33
C HIS A 166 15.08 -0.98 0.80
N ARG A 167 16.04 -1.30 1.68
CA ARG A 167 16.28 -2.68 2.18
C ARG A 167 15.96 -2.86 3.66
N VAL A 168 15.61 -1.79 4.37
CA VAL A 168 15.54 -1.80 5.84
C VAL A 168 14.19 -2.35 6.32
N ARG A 169 14.23 -3.35 7.22
CA ARG A 169 13.07 -4.07 7.76
C ARG A 169 12.10 -3.24 8.63
N HIS A 170 12.51 -2.05 9.10
CA HIS A 170 11.69 -1.19 9.97
C HIS A 170 10.53 -0.46 9.25
N GLU A 171 10.24 -0.82 8.01
CA GLU A 171 9.19 -0.21 7.19
C GLU A 171 7.88 -1.01 7.14
N PHE A 172 7.72 -2.06 7.96
CA PHE A 172 6.45 -2.75 8.10
C PHE A 172 5.57 -2.03 9.13
N LEU A 173 4.38 -1.62 8.69
CA LEU A 173 3.31 -1.20 9.58
C LEU A 173 2.24 -2.29 9.59
N THR A 174 2.03 -2.93 10.73
CA THR A 174 0.90 -3.83 10.94
C THR A 174 -0.38 -3.04 11.17
N ARG A 175 -1.54 -3.67 10.95
CA ARG A 175 -2.82 -3.04 11.31
C ARG A 175 -2.89 -2.60 12.76
N SER A 176 -2.37 -3.40 13.69
CA SER A 176 -2.35 -3.08 15.12
C SER A 176 -1.51 -1.83 15.43
N GLN A 177 -0.36 -1.66 14.76
CA GLN A 177 0.45 -0.44 14.88
C GLN A 177 -0.28 0.77 14.30
N VAL A 178 -0.94 0.62 13.15
CA VAL A 178 -1.77 1.67 12.57
C VAL A 178 -2.92 2.07 13.50
N ASP A 179 -3.59 1.10 14.12
CA ASP A 179 -4.69 1.37 15.03
C ASP A 179 -4.20 2.01 16.34
N ALA A 180 -3.03 1.61 16.86
CA ALA A 180 -2.39 2.29 17.98
C ALA A 180 -2.05 3.76 17.68
N LEU A 181 -1.52 4.06 16.48
CA LEU A 181 -1.27 5.42 16.03
C LEU A 181 -2.57 6.26 15.98
N LYS A 182 -3.67 5.68 15.49
CA LYS A 182 -4.98 6.35 15.47
C LYS A 182 -5.46 6.67 16.89
N VAL A 183 -5.39 5.71 17.81
CA VAL A 183 -5.80 5.89 19.21
C VAL A 183 -4.94 6.97 19.88
N GLY A 184 -3.62 6.93 19.68
CA GLY A 184 -2.70 7.95 20.19
C GLY A 184 -3.01 9.35 19.66
N ALA A 185 -3.33 9.48 18.37
CA ALA A 185 -3.71 10.77 17.77
C ALA A 185 -5.01 11.32 18.36
N LEU A 186 -6.03 10.48 18.55
CA LEU A 186 -7.29 10.87 19.18
C LEU A 186 -7.10 11.30 20.63
N ALA A 187 -6.31 10.55 21.41
CA ALA A 187 -5.97 10.91 22.77
C ALA A 187 -5.20 12.24 22.84
N GLY A 188 -4.24 12.47 21.94
CA GLY A 188 -3.51 13.73 21.84
C GLY A 188 -4.41 14.93 21.53
N LEU A 189 -5.33 14.79 20.57
CA LEU A 189 -6.33 15.82 20.26
C LEU A 189 -7.24 16.13 21.44
N PHE A 190 -7.67 15.10 22.17
CA PHE A 190 -8.49 15.27 23.37
C PHE A 190 -7.73 16.05 24.46
N ILE A 191 -6.49 15.67 24.76
CA ILE A 191 -5.65 16.36 25.76
C ILE A 191 -5.41 17.82 25.35
N ALA A 192 -5.06 18.06 24.08
CA ALA A 192 -4.87 19.41 23.56
C ALA A 192 -6.15 20.26 23.67
N GLY A 193 -7.31 19.67 23.36
CA GLY A 193 -8.61 20.32 23.51
C GLY A 193 -8.92 20.70 24.96
N VAL A 194 -8.67 19.80 25.91
CA VAL A 194 -8.85 20.08 27.35
C VAL A 194 -7.92 21.20 27.82
N ALA A 195 -6.64 21.16 27.41
CA ALA A 195 -5.65 22.18 27.76
C ALA A 195 -6.02 23.56 27.19
N ALA A 196 -6.45 23.62 25.91
CA ALA A 196 -6.91 24.85 25.28
C ALA A 196 -8.13 25.42 26.00
N ARG A 197 -9.10 24.58 26.38
CA ARG A 197 -10.28 25.00 27.15
C ARG A 197 -9.90 25.57 28.52
N ALA A 198 -8.96 24.93 29.22
CA ALA A 198 -8.47 25.40 30.51
C ALA A 198 -7.73 26.74 30.39
N ALA A 199 -6.92 26.92 29.34
CA ALA A 199 -6.23 28.19 29.06
C ALA A 199 -7.22 29.33 28.75
N LEU A 200 -8.22 29.06 27.91
CA LEU A 200 -9.29 30.03 27.58
C LEU A 200 -10.12 30.42 28.82
N ALA A 201 -10.46 29.46 29.68
CA ALA A 201 -11.18 29.74 30.94
C ALA A 201 -10.37 30.63 31.89
N ARG A 202 -9.04 30.44 31.97
CA ARG A 202 -8.14 31.28 32.76
C ARG A 202 -8.03 32.71 32.21
N LEU A 203 -8.03 32.86 30.88
CA LEU A 203 -8.02 34.17 30.22
C LEU A 203 -9.33 34.92 30.45
N SER A 204 -10.49 34.25 30.35
CA SER A 204 -11.79 34.87 30.62
C SER A 204 -12.01 35.28 32.08
N HIS A 205 -11.30 34.65 33.02
CA HIS A 205 -11.34 35.02 34.44
C HIS A 205 -10.46 36.24 34.75
N ARG A 206 -9.39 36.46 33.98
CA ARG A 206 -8.50 37.63 34.14
C ARG A 206 -9.05 38.92 33.55
N SER A 207 -9.94 38.85 32.57
CA SER A 207 -10.57 40.01 31.94
C SER A 207 -11.82 40.53 32.66
N ARG A 208 -12.14 40.01 33.85
CA ARG A 208 -13.30 40.40 34.68
C ARG A 208 -12.91 41.18 35.95
N PHE A 209 -11.68 41.71 36.00
CA PHE A 209 -11.19 42.62 37.03
C PHE A 209 -10.74 43.93 36.39
#